data_AF-A0A944IU60-F1
#
_entry.id   AF-A0A944IU60-F1
#
_cell.length_a   1.000
_cell.length_b   1.000
_cell.length_c   1.000
_cell.angle_alpha   90.00
_cell.angle_beta   90.00
_cell.angle_gamma   90.00
#
_symmetry.space_group_name_H-M   'P 1'
#
loop_
_entity.id
_entity.type
_entity.pdbx_description
1 polymer ?
#
loop_
_entity_poly.entity_id
_entity_poly.type
_entity_poly.pdbx_seq_one_letter_code
_entity_poly.pdbx_strand_id
1 'polypeptide(L)'
;MVVDVREVARAYLRRANMDSGRLHSGFESSDIPEDLVRKIAHRFHEQAHRPNDPQVRRQYLRMADEARAQLSCMTDMGVRVRLYRRPGQPYGTSRELCEALDAGEDLYVYPTEHGHGPEGYEDPDNPLLLRSGVEIDGAEAFHNDILRATHDFFGHYLVRAPFNLRGELSVAYAHLSMFSPEVHGAVLNEFVGQISWFYYGPHILRPDGSVPCRGDEDWITPSERPFADQKVNLMPSEWVAEFLEWGRAQSAAHDAVEHCEELV
;
A
#
# COMPACT_ATOMS: atom_id res chain seq x y z
N MET A 1 -0.96 25.19 5.61
CA MET A 1 0.36 25.12 4.96
C MET A 1 0.36 23.85 4.16
N VAL A 2 0.53 23.92 2.85
CA VAL A 2 0.62 22.73 2.00
C VAL A 2 2.03 22.16 2.16
N VAL A 3 2.13 20.86 2.41
CA VAL A 3 3.41 20.16 2.61
C VAL A 3 3.80 19.50 1.30
N ASP A 4 5.02 19.74 0.82
CA ASP A 4 5.54 19.05 -0.37
C ASP A 4 5.92 17.61 -0.01
N VAL A 5 5.11 16.64 -0.47
CA VAL A 5 5.34 15.21 -0.29
C VAL A 5 6.71 14.74 -0.77
N ARG A 6 7.26 15.32 -1.84
CA ARG A 6 8.60 14.98 -2.34
C ARG A 6 9.68 15.46 -1.38
N GLU A 7 9.49 16.63 -0.77
CA GLU A 7 10.41 17.13 0.26
C GLU A 7 10.40 16.21 1.49
N VAL A 8 9.21 15.80 1.95
CA VAL A 8 9.06 14.86 3.08
C VAL A 8 9.70 13.51 2.77
N ALA A 9 9.46 12.96 1.56
CA ALA A 9 10.03 11.68 1.17
C ALA A 9 11.56 11.73 1.15
N ARG A 10 12.15 12.79 0.56
CA ARG A 10 13.61 13.01 0.58
C ARG A 10 14.15 13.20 2.00
N ALA A 11 13.43 13.93 2.86
CA ALA A 11 13.82 14.11 4.25
C ALA A 11 13.84 12.80 5.03
N TYR A 12 12.80 11.96 4.85
CA TYR A 12 12.76 10.63 5.43
C TYR A 12 13.91 9.75 4.94
N LEU A 13 14.13 9.65 3.62
CA LEU A 13 15.22 8.83 3.07
C LEU A 13 16.59 9.25 3.63
N ARG A 14 16.85 10.56 3.76
CA ARG A 14 18.06 11.06 4.43
C ARG A 14 18.14 10.64 5.90
N ARG A 15 17.05 10.76 6.67
CA ARG A 15 16.99 10.36 8.08
C ARG A 15 17.21 8.85 8.26
N ALA A 16 16.71 8.05 7.32
CA ALA A 16 16.85 6.60 7.30
C ALA A 16 18.20 6.13 6.72
N ASN A 17 19.08 7.05 6.30
CA ASN A 17 20.34 6.74 5.60
C ASN A 17 20.13 5.85 4.35
N MET A 18 19.04 6.13 3.63
CA MET A 18 18.69 5.48 2.37
C MET A 18 19.00 6.42 1.21
N ASP A 19 19.41 5.86 0.08
CA ASP A 19 19.73 6.62 -1.12
C ASP A 19 18.48 7.36 -1.64
N SER A 20 18.57 8.68 -1.81
CA SER A 20 17.50 9.51 -2.38
C SER A 20 17.23 9.20 -3.85
N GLY A 21 18.17 8.58 -4.58
CA GLY A 21 17.97 8.07 -5.94
C GLY A 21 16.94 6.94 -6.02
N ARG A 22 16.50 6.40 -4.88
CA ARG A 22 15.37 5.47 -4.78
C ARG A 22 14.01 6.14 -4.94
N LEU A 23 13.92 7.46 -4.78
CA LEU A 23 12.65 8.16 -4.89
C LEU A 23 12.20 8.20 -6.35
N HIS A 24 11.09 7.55 -6.64
CA HIS A 24 10.48 7.55 -7.96
C HIS A 24 9.61 8.80 -8.15
N SER A 25 9.58 9.33 -9.38
CA SER A 25 8.67 10.41 -9.83
C SER A 25 7.20 10.04 -9.69
N GLY A 26 6.90 8.75 -9.51
CA GLY A 26 5.58 8.19 -9.65
C GLY A 26 5.30 7.87 -11.11
N PHE A 27 4.60 6.77 -11.37
CA PHE A 27 4.10 6.45 -12.70
C PHE A 27 2.73 5.80 -12.56
N GLU A 28 1.80 6.14 -13.45
CA GLU A 28 0.69 5.24 -13.73
C GLU A 28 1.17 4.22 -14.75
N SER A 29 1.25 2.94 -14.36
CA SER A 29 1.73 1.91 -15.29
C SER A 29 0.77 1.76 -16.47
N SER A 30 1.30 1.56 -17.67
CA SER A 30 0.46 1.25 -18.84
C SER A 30 -0.06 -0.19 -18.81
N ASP A 31 0.52 -1.06 -17.97
CA ASP A 31 0.24 -2.49 -17.89
C ASP A 31 0.30 -3.02 -16.44
N ILE A 32 0.13 -4.33 -16.23
CA ILE A 32 0.35 -5.00 -14.94
C ILE A 32 1.20 -6.26 -15.15
N PRO A 33 1.97 -6.74 -14.15
CA PRO A 33 2.69 -8.00 -14.25
C PRO A 33 1.70 -9.15 -13.95
N GLU A 34 0.75 -9.39 -14.85
CA GLU A 34 -0.45 -10.21 -14.58
C GLU A 34 -0.11 -11.61 -14.06
N ASP A 35 0.87 -12.29 -14.65
CA ASP A 35 1.31 -13.61 -14.19
C ASP A 35 1.78 -13.60 -12.73
N LEU A 36 2.54 -12.58 -12.33
CA LEU A 36 3.01 -12.42 -10.96
C LEU A 36 1.86 -12.11 -10.02
N VAL A 37 0.98 -11.19 -10.40
CA VAL A 37 -0.20 -10.81 -9.60
C VAL A 37 -1.11 -12.03 -9.37
N ARG A 38 -1.33 -12.87 -10.39
CA ARG A 38 -2.10 -14.11 -10.25
C ARG A 38 -1.41 -15.13 -9.33
N LYS A 39 -0.09 -15.31 -9.44
CA LYS A 39 0.69 -16.17 -8.51
C LYS A 39 0.58 -15.67 -7.07
N ILE A 40 0.68 -14.36 -6.87
CA ILE A 40 0.53 -13.70 -5.57
C ILE A 40 -0.89 -13.91 -5.02
N ALA A 41 -1.93 -13.71 -5.83
CA ALA A 41 -3.33 -13.92 -5.42
C ALA A 41 -3.57 -15.36 -4.94
N HIS A 42 -3.12 -16.35 -5.72
CA HIS A 42 -3.22 -17.76 -5.38
C HIS A 42 -2.46 -18.08 -4.09
N ARG A 43 -1.20 -17.61 -3.98
CA ARG A 43 -0.40 -17.81 -2.76
C ARG A 43 -1.07 -17.15 -1.56
N PHE A 44 -1.56 -15.92 -1.70
CA PHE A 44 -2.22 -15.22 -0.61
C PHE A 44 -3.47 -15.98 -0.14
N HIS A 45 -4.21 -16.59 -1.06
CA HIS A 45 -5.33 -17.46 -0.70
C HIS A 45 -4.88 -18.71 0.06
N GLU A 46 -3.83 -19.40 -0.39
CA GLU A 46 -3.43 -20.70 0.18
C GLU A 46 -2.48 -20.61 1.38
N GLN A 47 -1.78 -19.48 1.56
CA GLN A 47 -0.74 -19.39 2.56
C GLN A 47 -1.29 -19.44 3.99
N ALA A 48 -0.52 -20.09 4.87
CA ALA A 48 -0.78 -20.06 6.30
C ALA A 48 -0.58 -18.64 6.85
N HIS A 49 -1.42 -18.28 7.81
CA HIS A 49 -1.22 -17.12 8.68
C HIS A 49 -0.13 -17.47 9.72
N ARG A 50 1.02 -16.77 9.70
CA ARG A 50 2.25 -17.09 10.47
C ARG A 50 2.75 -15.90 11.33
N PRO A 51 1.95 -15.36 12.26
CA PRO A 51 2.27 -14.15 13.02
C PRO A 51 3.36 -14.36 14.08
N ASN A 52 3.54 -15.62 14.49
CA ASN A 52 4.51 -16.06 15.49
C ASN A 52 5.77 -16.71 14.89
N ASP A 53 5.85 -16.83 13.56
CA ASP A 53 7.10 -17.25 12.94
C ASP A 53 8.19 -16.19 13.19
N PRO A 54 9.36 -16.55 13.75
CA PRO A 54 10.37 -15.57 14.16
C PRO A 54 10.88 -14.69 13.02
N GLN A 55 10.96 -15.22 11.79
CA GLN A 55 11.42 -14.44 10.64
C GLN A 55 10.32 -13.51 10.13
N VAL A 56 9.09 -14.02 10.00
CA VAL A 56 7.93 -13.22 9.58
C VAL A 56 7.71 -12.08 10.58
N ARG A 57 7.60 -12.40 11.87
CA ARG A 57 7.35 -11.42 12.93
C ARG A 57 8.42 -10.33 12.96
N ARG A 58 9.70 -10.69 12.83
CA ARG A 58 10.79 -9.70 12.79
C ARG A 58 10.63 -8.72 11.64
N GLN A 59 10.34 -9.19 10.43
CA GLN A 59 10.17 -8.32 9.27
C GLN A 59 8.94 -7.42 9.40
N TYR A 60 7.83 -7.92 9.94
CA TYR A 60 6.64 -7.12 10.18
C TYR A 60 6.86 -6.03 11.23
N LEU A 61 7.51 -6.35 12.35
CA LEU A 61 7.84 -5.34 13.37
C LEU A 61 8.83 -4.30 12.82
N ARG A 62 9.80 -4.71 12.00
CA ARG A 62 10.71 -3.78 11.34
C ARG A 62 9.98 -2.89 10.33
N MET A 63 9.06 -3.43 9.54
CA MET A 63 8.20 -2.67 8.64
C MET A 63 7.38 -1.64 9.43
N ALA A 64 6.82 -2.04 10.57
CA ALA A 64 6.06 -1.17 11.45
C ALA A 64 6.92 -0.04 12.06
N ASP A 65 8.15 -0.33 12.47
CA ASP A 65 9.11 0.67 12.95
C ASP A 65 9.51 1.66 11.84
N GLU A 66 9.75 1.17 10.63
CA GLU A 66 10.06 2.02 9.47
C GLU A 66 8.86 2.91 9.09
N ALA A 67 7.64 2.38 9.10
CA ALA A 67 6.41 3.15 8.87
C ALA A 67 6.19 4.21 9.97
N ARG A 68 6.52 3.90 11.23
CA ARG A 68 6.50 4.89 12.32
C ARG A 68 7.50 6.02 12.11
N ALA A 69 8.71 5.70 11.63
CA ALA A 69 9.72 6.71 11.30
C ALA A 69 9.28 7.58 10.12
N GLN A 70 8.60 6.99 9.13
CA GLN A 70 7.95 7.72 8.03
C GLN A 70 6.89 8.70 8.56
N LEU A 71 5.96 8.22 9.39
CA LEU A 71 4.92 9.06 10.01
C LEU A 71 5.53 10.19 10.85
N SER A 72 6.55 9.90 11.66
CA SER A 72 7.26 10.94 12.42
C SER A 72 7.85 12.02 11.51
N CYS A 73 8.43 11.63 10.37
CA CYS A 73 8.92 12.60 9.40
C CYS A 73 7.80 13.44 8.77
N MET A 74 6.65 12.83 8.47
CA MET A 74 5.45 13.53 7.99
C MET A 74 4.98 14.58 9.00
N THR A 75 4.83 14.19 10.27
CA THR A 75 4.34 15.07 11.34
C THR A 75 5.31 16.21 11.65
N ASP A 76 6.61 15.94 11.69
CA ASP A 76 7.64 16.96 11.90
C ASP A 76 7.62 18.04 10.82
N MET A 77 7.20 17.68 9.61
CA MET A 77 7.09 18.59 8.46
C MET A 77 5.69 19.20 8.29
N GLY A 78 4.79 18.95 9.24
CA GLY A 78 3.50 19.63 9.34
C GLY A 78 2.31 18.88 8.76
N VAL A 79 2.48 17.62 8.33
CA VAL A 79 1.34 16.76 7.95
C VAL A 79 0.58 16.39 9.21
N ARG A 80 -0.75 16.55 9.19
CA ARG A 80 -1.63 16.11 10.26
C ARG A 80 -2.40 14.89 9.78
N VAL A 81 -2.36 13.81 10.56
CA VAL A 81 -3.10 12.57 10.31
C VAL A 81 -4.28 12.48 11.26
N ARG A 82 -5.43 12.02 10.77
CA ARG A 82 -6.69 11.88 11.49
C ARG A 82 -7.31 10.51 11.25
N LEU A 83 -8.03 9.99 12.23
CA LEU A 83 -8.76 8.73 12.10
C LEU A 83 -10.20 9.00 11.65
N TYR A 84 -10.58 8.46 10.49
CA TYR A 84 -11.90 8.64 9.91
C TYR A 84 -12.94 7.70 10.55
N ARG A 85 -13.66 8.21 11.56
CA ARG A 85 -14.68 7.45 12.31
C ARG A 85 -16.12 7.70 11.86
N ARG A 86 -16.31 8.29 10.68
CA ARG A 86 -17.63 8.53 10.08
C ARG A 86 -18.03 7.34 9.20
N PRO A 87 -19.33 7.12 8.92
CA PRO A 87 -19.76 6.08 7.98
C PRO A 87 -19.12 6.26 6.60
N GLY A 88 -18.70 5.15 5.98
CA GLY A 88 -18.06 5.14 4.67
C GLY A 88 -16.53 5.23 4.71
N GLN A 89 -15.94 5.63 3.59
CA GLN A 89 -14.49 5.81 3.41
C GLN A 89 -14.12 7.30 3.48
N PRO A 90 -12.89 7.65 3.91
CA PRO A 90 -12.44 9.06 3.94
C PRO A 90 -12.39 9.70 2.55
N TYR A 91 -12.06 8.91 1.53
CA TYR A 91 -11.93 9.34 0.15
C TYR A 91 -12.57 8.30 -0.77
N GLY A 92 -13.41 8.73 -1.70
CA GLY A 92 -14.01 7.86 -2.72
C GLY A 92 -13.04 7.54 -3.86
N THR A 93 -12.07 8.42 -4.12
CA THR A 93 -11.05 8.26 -5.16
C THR A 93 -9.70 8.83 -4.72
N SER A 94 -8.61 8.39 -5.37
CA SER A 94 -7.29 8.97 -5.09
C SER A 94 -7.20 10.45 -5.47
N ARG A 95 -8.04 10.90 -6.42
CA ARG A 95 -8.18 12.30 -6.80
C ARG A 95 -8.70 13.15 -5.64
N GLU A 96 -9.72 12.68 -4.94
CA GLU A 96 -10.26 13.36 -3.75
C GLU A 96 -9.21 13.45 -2.63
N LEU A 97 -8.46 12.36 -2.38
CA LEU A 97 -7.32 12.37 -1.45
C LEU A 97 -6.29 13.44 -1.85
N CYS A 98 -5.92 13.46 -3.12
CA CYS A 98 -4.96 14.40 -3.68
C CYS A 98 -5.41 15.86 -3.54
N GLU A 99 -6.65 16.15 -3.96
CA GLU A 99 -7.23 17.49 -3.90
C GLU A 99 -7.33 18.00 -2.45
N ALA A 100 -7.67 17.13 -1.49
CA ALA A 100 -7.70 17.48 -0.08
C ALA A 100 -6.30 17.87 0.46
N LEU A 101 -5.28 17.06 0.16
CA LEU A 101 -3.92 17.34 0.62
C LEU A 101 -3.30 18.57 -0.08
N ASP A 102 -3.61 18.78 -1.36
CA ASP A 102 -3.22 19.99 -2.10
C ASP A 102 -3.90 21.25 -1.55
N ALA A 103 -5.12 21.12 -1.00
CA ALA A 103 -5.81 22.17 -0.26
C ALA A 103 -5.27 22.39 1.17
N GLY A 104 -4.31 21.56 1.62
CA GLY A 104 -3.72 21.63 2.96
C GLY A 104 -4.60 21.08 4.07
N GLU A 105 -5.55 20.21 3.74
CA GLU A 105 -6.37 19.47 4.70
C GLU A 105 -5.57 18.39 5.44
N ASP A 106 -6.17 17.84 6.49
CA ASP A 106 -5.59 16.73 7.24
C ASP A 106 -5.74 15.42 6.43
N LEU A 107 -4.74 14.54 6.51
CA LEU A 107 -4.83 13.18 5.96
C LEU A 107 -5.74 12.33 6.83
N TYR A 108 -6.85 11.84 6.27
CA TYR A 108 -7.77 10.95 6.96
C TYR A 108 -7.51 9.49 6.62
N VAL A 109 -7.32 8.66 7.64
CA VAL A 109 -7.07 7.23 7.49
C VAL A 109 -8.27 6.44 7.99
N TYR A 110 -8.66 5.40 7.26
CA TYR A 110 -9.68 4.47 7.73
C TYR A 110 -9.13 3.60 8.88
N PRO A 111 -9.67 3.72 10.09
CA PRO A 111 -9.03 3.17 11.27
C PRO A 111 -9.18 1.64 11.31
N THR A 112 -8.12 0.99 11.78
CA THR A 112 -7.99 -0.46 11.92
C THR A 112 -9.12 -1.05 12.77
N GLU A 113 -9.59 -0.31 13.77
CA GLU A 113 -10.73 -0.68 14.63
C GLU A 113 -12.05 -0.90 13.85
N HIS A 114 -12.16 -0.37 12.64
CA HIS A 114 -13.34 -0.50 11.78
C HIS A 114 -13.08 -1.26 10.48
N GLY A 115 -11.83 -1.67 10.21
CA GLY A 115 -11.48 -2.21 8.90
C GLY A 115 -10.18 -2.97 8.88
N HIS A 116 -10.06 -4.08 9.60
CA HIS A 116 -8.92 -4.99 9.47
C HIS A 116 -9.42 -6.44 9.45
N GLY A 117 -9.72 -6.95 8.25
CA GLY A 117 -10.45 -8.21 8.10
C GLY A 117 -11.96 -8.05 8.31
N PRO A 118 -12.69 -9.17 8.51
CA PRO A 118 -14.13 -9.15 8.80
C PRO A 118 -14.50 -8.32 10.04
N GLU A 119 -15.76 -7.92 10.17
CA GLU A 119 -16.24 -7.19 11.35
C GLU A 119 -15.96 -7.98 12.64
N GLY A 120 -15.33 -7.33 13.62
CA GLY A 120 -14.92 -7.97 14.88
C GLY A 120 -13.70 -8.88 14.77
N TYR A 121 -12.93 -8.82 13.68
CA TYR A 121 -11.67 -9.56 13.56
C TYR A 121 -10.69 -9.15 14.67
N GLU A 122 -10.31 -10.13 15.48
CA GLU A 122 -9.30 -10.00 16.52
C GLU A 122 -8.21 -11.04 16.29
N ASP A 123 -6.97 -10.58 16.31
CA ASP A 123 -5.80 -11.42 16.16
C ASP A 123 -4.65 -10.81 16.98
N PRO A 124 -4.53 -11.19 18.26
CA PRO A 124 -3.58 -10.57 19.19
C PRO A 124 -2.12 -10.83 18.80
N ASP A 125 -1.87 -11.85 17.97
CA ASP A 125 -0.52 -12.20 17.53
C ASP A 125 -0.09 -11.38 16.30
N ASN A 126 -1.04 -10.83 15.52
CA ASN A 126 -0.77 -10.03 14.35
C ASN A 126 0.01 -8.75 14.70
N PRO A 127 1.26 -8.60 14.22
CA PRO A 127 2.08 -7.42 14.52
C PRO A 127 1.43 -6.09 14.09
N LEU A 128 0.58 -6.09 13.06
CA LEU A 128 -0.10 -4.88 12.58
C LEU A 128 -1.24 -4.44 13.49
N LEU A 129 -1.78 -5.34 14.30
CA LEU A 129 -2.81 -5.07 15.31
C LEU A 129 -2.22 -4.73 16.69
N LEU A 130 -0.90 -4.66 16.81
CA LEU A 130 -0.29 -4.13 18.03
C LEU A 130 -0.39 -2.61 18.06
N ARG A 131 -0.51 -2.06 19.26
CA ARG A 131 -0.48 -0.63 19.50
C ARG A 131 0.92 -0.08 19.22
N SER A 132 0.95 1.05 18.54
CA SER A 132 2.19 1.62 18.03
C SER A 132 2.89 2.59 18.98
N GLY A 133 2.30 2.97 20.12
CA GLY A 133 2.83 4.05 20.95
C GLY A 133 2.76 5.45 20.33
N VAL A 134 2.11 5.61 19.17
CA VAL A 134 1.85 6.91 18.54
C VAL A 134 0.39 7.30 18.77
N GLU A 135 0.16 8.50 19.27
CA GLU A 135 -1.19 9.03 19.49
C GLU A 135 -1.71 9.74 18.22
N ILE A 136 -2.91 9.36 17.78
CA ILE A 136 -3.68 10.04 16.73
C ILE A 136 -5.09 10.28 17.26
N ASP A 137 -5.53 11.55 17.26
CA ASP A 137 -6.85 11.96 17.78
C ASP A 137 -7.15 11.48 19.21
N GLY A 138 -6.16 11.54 20.11
CA GLY A 138 -6.34 11.14 21.51
C GLY A 138 -6.37 9.62 21.76
N ALA A 139 -6.13 8.82 20.72
CA ALA A 139 -6.07 7.36 20.81
C ALA A 139 -4.72 6.84 20.30
N GLU A 140 -4.20 5.79 20.96
CA GLU A 140 -2.98 5.13 20.50
C GLU A 140 -3.26 4.35 19.20
N ALA A 141 -2.65 4.76 18.10
CA ALA A 141 -2.85 4.16 16.79
C ALA A 141 -2.28 2.73 16.72
N PHE A 142 -2.89 1.89 15.89
CA PHE A 142 -2.31 0.58 15.53
C PHE A 142 -1.17 0.77 14.52
N HIS A 143 -0.25 -0.20 14.45
CA HIS A 143 0.77 -0.18 13.39
C HIS A 143 0.16 -0.17 11.98
N ASN A 144 -0.99 -0.83 11.80
CA ASN A 144 -1.73 -0.79 10.54
C ASN A 144 -2.27 0.60 10.16
N ASP A 145 -2.72 1.40 11.15
CA ASP A 145 -3.17 2.78 10.89
C ASP A 145 -2.02 3.64 10.35
N ILE A 146 -0.83 3.46 10.91
CA ILE A 146 0.38 4.13 10.48
C ILE A 146 0.77 3.68 9.08
N LEU A 147 0.73 2.37 8.81
CA LEU A 147 1.06 1.83 7.50
C LEU A 147 0.13 2.42 6.43
N ARG A 148 -1.19 2.48 6.68
CA ARG A 148 -2.16 3.14 5.81
C ARG A 148 -1.86 4.62 5.60
N ALA A 149 -1.60 5.37 6.67
CA ALA A 149 -1.26 6.78 6.58
C ALA A 149 -0.05 7.00 5.65
N THR A 150 1.00 6.20 5.83
CA THR A 150 2.22 6.33 5.04
C THR A 150 2.03 5.85 3.59
N HIS A 151 1.21 4.83 3.35
CA HIS A 151 0.86 4.34 2.01
C HIS A 151 0.04 5.38 1.23
N ASP A 152 -0.95 5.99 1.87
CA ASP A 152 -1.75 7.04 1.23
C ASP A 152 -0.91 8.29 0.91
N PHE A 153 -0.02 8.69 1.82
CA PHE A 153 0.81 9.87 1.64
C PHE A 153 2.00 9.65 0.69
N PHE A 154 2.85 8.66 0.96
CA PHE A 154 4.04 8.38 0.15
C PHE A 154 3.77 7.52 -1.08
N GLY A 155 2.59 6.89 -1.15
CA GLY A 155 2.13 6.17 -2.31
C GLY A 155 1.16 7.02 -3.12
N HIS A 156 -0.13 7.07 -2.74
CA HIS A 156 -1.15 7.69 -3.58
C HIS A 156 -0.95 9.19 -3.81
N TYR A 157 -0.59 9.97 -2.78
CA TYR A 157 -0.38 11.40 -2.94
C TYR A 157 0.94 11.74 -3.65
N LEU A 158 2.02 10.99 -3.41
CA LEU A 158 3.28 11.16 -4.13
C LEU A 158 3.15 10.79 -5.62
N VAL A 159 2.54 9.63 -5.91
CA VAL A 159 2.47 9.02 -7.25
C VAL A 159 1.27 9.54 -8.06
N ARG A 160 0.24 10.06 -7.40
CA ARG A 160 -1.05 10.47 -8.02
C ARG A 160 -1.78 9.31 -8.71
N ALA A 161 -1.58 8.08 -8.24
CA ALA A 161 -2.14 6.87 -8.81
C ALA A 161 -3.56 6.53 -8.28
N PRO A 162 -4.45 5.93 -9.11
CA PRO A 162 -5.83 5.61 -8.75
C PRO A 162 -5.97 4.46 -7.73
N PHE A 163 -7.11 4.40 -7.04
CA PHE A 163 -7.52 3.26 -6.19
C PHE A 163 -8.03 2.08 -7.02
N ASN A 164 -7.18 1.54 -7.90
CA ASN A 164 -7.45 0.34 -8.66
C ASN A 164 -6.19 -0.53 -8.72
N LEU A 165 -6.29 -1.77 -9.21
CA LEU A 165 -5.16 -2.70 -9.25
C LEU A 165 -3.86 -2.06 -9.78
N ARG A 166 -3.92 -1.43 -10.95
CA ARG A 166 -2.74 -0.79 -11.56
C ARG A 166 -2.14 0.28 -10.67
N GLY A 167 -2.99 1.16 -10.12
CA GLY A 167 -2.55 2.22 -9.24
C GLY A 167 -1.94 1.69 -7.94
N GLU A 168 -2.56 0.69 -7.31
CA GLU A 168 -2.02 0.04 -6.11
C GLU A 168 -0.66 -0.62 -6.38
N LEU A 169 -0.44 -1.24 -7.55
CA LEU A 169 0.86 -1.80 -7.91
C LEU A 169 1.92 -0.70 -8.10
N SER A 170 1.59 0.40 -8.79
CA SER A 170 2.48 1.56 -8.92
C SER A 170 2.85 2.16 -7.56
N VAL A 171 1.86 2.31 -6.68
CA VAL A 171 1.99 2.86 -5.32
C VAL A 171 2.81 1.93 -4.44
N ALA A 172 2.53 0.62 -4.46
CA ALA A 172 3.31 -0.37 -3.71
C ALA A 172 4.78 -0.38 -4.15
N TYR A 173 5.06 -0.29 -5.46
CA TYR A 173 6.42 -0.18 -5.95
C TYR A 173 7.11 1.10 -5.47
N ALA A 174 6.45 2.26 -5.59
CA ALA A 174 7.01 3.52 -5.13
C ALA A 174 7.26 3.51 -3.62
N HIS A 175 6.34 2.97 -2.82
CA HIS A 175 6.46 2.95 -1.36
C HIS A 175 7.50 1.94 -0.88
N LEU A 176 7.66 0.79 -1.56
CA LEU A 176 8.74 -0.19 -1.30
C LEU A 176 10.13 0.46 -1.38
N SER A 177 10.32 1.48 -2.22
CA SER A 177 11.59 2.21 -2.33
C SER A 177 11.99 2.92 -1.02
N MET A 178 11.00 3.22 -0.17
CA MET A 178 11.13 3.87 1.14
C MET A 178 11.23 2.88 2.31
N PHE A 179 11.15 1.58 2.03
CA PHE A 179 11.46 0.53 3.00
C PHE A 179 12.83 -0.09 2.75
N SER A 180 13.44 -0.61 3.82
CA SER A 180 14.66 -1.38 3.72
C SER A 180 14.40 -2.69 2.96
N PRO A 181 15.38 -3.21 2.18
CA PRO A 181 15.20 -4.47 1.46
C PRO A 181 14.84 -5.67 2.36
N GLU A 182 15.20 -5.63 3.64
CA GLU A 182 14.90 -6.71 4.59
C GLU A 182 13.39 -6.94 4.72
N VAL A 183 12.55 -5.90 4.61
CA VAL A 183 11.11 -6.00 4.87
C VAL A 183 10.26 -6.07 3.61
N HIS A 184 10.87 -6.06 2.42
CA HIS A 184 10.14 -6.07 1.15
C HIS A 184 9.19 -7.27 1.00
N GLY A 185 9.55 -8.44 1.54
CA GLY A 185 8.66 -9.60 1.53
C GLY A 185 7.37 -9.41 2.35
N ALA A 186 7.45 -8.69 3.47
CA ALA A 186 6.30 -8.36 4.31
C ALA A 186 5.46 -7.25 3.66
N VAL A 187 6.10 -6.18 3.19
CA VAL A 187 5.43 -5.05 2.51
C VAL A 187 4.69 -5.54 1.26
N LEU A 188 5.32 -6.39 0.44
CA LEU A 188 4.67 -6.96 -0.75
C LEU A 188 3.49 -7.87 -0.38
N ASN A 189 3.59 -8.62 0.72
CA ASN A 189 2.48 -9.43 1.22
C ASN A 189 1.27 -8.56 1.59
N GLU A 190 1.50 -7.45 2.28
CA GLU A 190 0.42 -6.57 2.73
C GLU A 190 -0.19 -5.73 1.60
N PHE A 191 0.63 -5.11 0.76
CA PHE A 191 0.12 -4.21 -0.28
C PHE A 191 -0.31 -4.97 -1.53
N VAL A 192 0.53 -5.86 -2.03
CA VAL A 192 0.27 -6.55 -3.31
C VAL A 192 -0.52 -7.84 -3.09
N GLY A 193 -0.33 -8.54 -1.97
CA GLY A 193 -1.08 -9.76 -1.66
C GLY A 193 -2.60 -9.54 -1.60
N GLN A 194 -3.04 -8.56 -0.83
CA GLN A 194 -4.46 -8.27 -0.64
C GLN A 194 -5.13 -7.78 -1.93
N ILE A 195 -4.51 -6.83 -2.64
CA ILE A 195 -5.06 -6.33 -3.90
C ILE A 195 -5.06 -7.40 -5.00
N SER A 196 -4.03 -8.25 -5.06
CA SER A 196 -3.99 -9.37 -5.99
C SER A 196 -5.12 -10.35 -5.71
N TRP A 197 -5.36 -10.68 -4.44
CA TRP A 197 -6.49 -11.53 -4.06
C TRP A 197 -7.84 -10.89 -4.39
N PHE A 198 -8.00 -9.58 -4.19
CA PHE A 198 -9.24 -8.86 -4.53
C PHE A 198 -9.56 -8.86 -6.04
N TYR A 199 -8.54 -8.92 -6.90
CA TYR A 199 -8.68 -8.90 -8.36
C TYR A 199 -8.52 -10.26 -9.05
N TYR A 200 -7.93 -11.26 -8.39
CA TYR A 200 -7.69 -12.60 -8.95
C TYR A 200 -7.89 -13.74 -7.94
N GLY A 201 -8.68 -13.50 -6.89
CA GLY A 201 -9.02 -14.52 -5.89
C GLY A 201 -10.10 -15.49 -6.38
N PRO A 202 -10.24 -16.65 -5.71
CA PRO A 202 -11.20 -17.69 -6.10
C PRO A 202 -12.67 -17.25 -6.04
N HIS A 203 -12.96 -16.15 -5.33
CA HIS A 203 -14.31 -15.59 -5.25
C HIS A 203 -14.79 -14.94 -6.56
N ILE A 204 -13.89 -14.67 -7.52
CA ILE A 204 -14.21 -14.09 -8.82
C ILE A 204 -13.65 -14.90 -10.00
N LEU A 205 -12.78 -15.88 -9.78
CA LEU A 205 -12.25 -16.69 -10.87
C LEU A 205 -13.28 -17.69 -11.39
N ARG A 206 -13.44 -17.76 -12.71
CA ARG A 206 -14.17 -18.84 -13.38
C ARG A 206 -13.35 -20.15 -13.37
N PRO A 207 -13.99 -21.30 -13.62
CA PRO A 207 -13.28 -22.59 -13.70
C PRO A 207 -12.14 -22.64 -14.73
N ASP A 208 -12.19 -21.80 -15.77
CA ASP A 208 -11.15 -21.68 -16.79
C ASP A 208 -10.02 -20.68 -16.42
N GLY A 209 -10.10 -20.06 -15.24
CA GLY A 209 -9.13 -19.08 -14.74
C GLY A 209 -9.36 -17.65 -15.26
N SER A 210 -10.40 -17.40 -16.05
CA SER A 210 -10.78 -16.04 -16.47
C SER A 210 -11.47 -15.27 -15.33
N VAL A 211 -11.39 -13.94 -15.38
CA VAL A 211 -12.07 -13.03 -14.45
C VAL A 211 -13.26 -12.40 -15.20
N PRO A 212 -14.48 -12.42 -14.63
CA PRO A 212 -15.63 -11.73 -15.21
C PRO A 212 -15.39 -10.24 -15.43
N CYS A 213 -15.83 -9.74 -16.58
CA CYS A 213 -15.79 -8.35 -16.96
C CYS A 213 -17.13 -7.68 -16.71
N ARG A 214 -17.13 -6.34 -16.61
CA ARG A 214 -18.38 -5.57 -16.49
C ARG A 214 -19.30 -5.90 -17.67
N GLY A 215 -20.51 -6.37 -17.37
CA GLY A 215 -21.51 -6.79 -18.35
C GLY A 215 -21.71 -8.30 -18.41
N ASP A 216 -20.79 -9.09 -17.87
CA ASP A 216 -21.00 -10.53 -17.69
C ASP A 216 -22.03 -10.78 -16.57
N GLU A 217 -22.83 -11.84 -16.70
CA GLU A 217 -23.90 -12.16 -15.73
C GLU A 217 -23.36 -12.49 -14.32
N ASP A 218 -22.13 -13.00 -14.25
CA ASP A 218 -21.41 -13.38 -13.03
C ASP A 218 -20.44 -12.28 -12.53
N TRP A 219 -20.53 -11.06 -13.09
CA TRP A 219 -19.70 -9.94 -12.67
C TRP A 219 -20.13 -9.40 -11.30
N ILE A 220 -19.18 -9.39 -10.35
CA ILE A 220 -19.35 -8.83 -9.01
C ILE A 220 -18.74 -7.43 -8.95
N THR A 221 -19.54 -6.43 -8.57
CA THR A 221 -19.07 -5.04 -8.42
C THR A 221 -18.01 -4.97 -7.31
N PRO A 222 -16.99 -4.10 -7.39
CA PRO A 222 -15.98 -3.99 -6.34
C PRO A 222 -16.54 -3.79 -4.93
N SER A 223 -17.64 -3.05 -4.79
CA SER A 223 -18.32 -2.82 -3.49
C SER A 223 -19.00 -4.06 -2.90
N GLU A 224 -19.28 -5.07 -3.72
CA GLU A 224 -19.94 -6.32 -3.31
C GLU A 224 -18.93 -7.47 -3.14
N ARG A 225 -17.65 -7.25 -3.49
CA ARG A 225 -16.63 -8.28 -3.32
C ARG A 225 -16.30 -8.46 -1.85
N PRO A 226 -16.08 -9.71 -1.40
CA PRO A 226 -15.59 -9.95 -0.05
C PRO A 226 -14.18 -9.39 0.13
N PHE A 227 -13.79 -9.15 1.37
CA PHE A 227 -12.40 -8.90 1.74
C PHE A 227 -11.66 -10.22 2.00
N ALA A 228 -10.35 -10.21 1.80
CA ALA A 228 -9.52 -11.36 2.08
C ALA A 228 -9.36 -11.54 3.60
N ASP A 229 -9.27 -12.79 4.04
CA ASP A 229 -8.76 -13.09 5.38
C ASP A 229 -7.34 -12.52 5.52
N GLN A 230 -7.08 -11.84 6.63
CA GLN A 230 -5.79 -11.21 6.89
C GLN A 230 -4.72 -12.28 7.16
N LYS A 231 -3.62 -12.25 6.40
CA LYS A 231 -2.57 -13.28 6.44
C LYS A 231 -1.19 -12.68 6.60
N VAL A 232 -0.64 -12.84 7.80
CA VAL A 232 0.73 -12.43 8.13
C VAL A 232 1.71 -13.48 7.60
N ASN A 233 2.46 -13.14 6.55
CA ASN A 233 3.46 -14.02 5.95
C ASN A 233 4.41 -13.22 5.04
N LEU A 234 5.40 -13.89 4.44
CA LEU A 234 6.36 -13.26 3.52
C LEU A 234 6.16 -13.76 2.09
N MET A 235 6.17 -12.81 1.15
CA MET A 235 6.31 -13.13 -0.26
C MET A 235 7.73 -13.64 -0.57
N PRO A 236 7.89 -14.58 -1.51
CA PRO A 236 9.19 -15.09 -1.92
C PRO A 236 10.09 -13.99 -2.48
N SER A 237 11.39 -14.06 -2.19
CA SER A 237 12.37 -13.05 -2.62
C SER A 237 12.45 -12.90 -4.14
N GLU A 238 12.25 -13.99 -4.87
CA GLU A 238 12.21 -14.01 -6.34
C GLU A 238 11.03 -13.21 -6.88
N TRP A 239 9.87 -13.24 -6.20
CA TRP A 239 8.68 -12.47 -6.60
C TRP A 239 8.84 -10.99 -6.23
N VAL A 240 9.50 -10.71 -5.11
CA VAL A 240 9.93 -9.34 -4.77
C VAL A 240 10.86 -8.79 -5.86
N ALA A 241 11.85 -9.57 -6.29
CA ALA A 241 12.78 -9.15 -7.34
C ALA A 241 12.06 -8.91 -8.69
N GLU A 242 11.18 -9.84 -9.09
CA GLU A 242 10.34 -9.73 -10.30
C GLU A 242 9.45 -8.48 -10.25
N PHE A 243 8.82 -8.20 -9.11
CA PHE A 243 7.98 -7.01 -8.93
C PHE A 243 8.80 -5.71 -9.04
N LEU A 244 9.97 -5.66 -8.41
CA LEU A 244 10.85 -4.50 -8.48
C LEU A 244 11.43 -4.30 -9.89
N GLU A 245 11.67 -5.38 -10.63
CA GLU A 245 12.10 -5.32 -12.04
C GLU A 245 11.00 -4.76 -12.93
N TRP A 246 9.77 -5.25 -12.78
CA TRP A 246 8.60 -4.69 -13.45
C TRP A 246 8.48 -3.19 -13.18
N GLY A 247 8.46 -2.77 -11.90
CA GLY A 247 8.29 -1.36 -11.56
C GLY A 247 9.41 -0.46 -12.07
N ARG A 248 10.67 -0.94 -12.10
CA ARG A 248 11.79 -0.21 -12.73
C ARG A 248 11.57 0.02 -14.22
N ALA A 249 11.10 -1.00 -14.94
CA ALA A 249 10.81 -0.90 -16.36
C ALA A 249 9.68 0.12 -16.63
N GLN A 250 8.65 0.14 -15.78
CA GLN A 250 7.54 1.09 -15.89
C GLN A 250 7.98 2.53 -15.60
N SER A 251 8.76 2.75 -14.54
CA SER A 251 9.32 4.06 -14.20
C SER A 251 10.19 4.62 -15.33
N ALA A 252 11.06 3.79 -15.90
CA ALA A 252 11.93 4.22 -17.01
C ALA A 252 11.15 4.56 -18.28
N ALA A 253 10.06 3.83 -18.56
CA ALA A 253 9.18 4.14 -19.68
C ALA A 253 8.44 5.47 -19.48
N HIS A 254 8.01 5.76 -18.24
CA HIS A 254 7.34 7.02 -17.89
C HIS A 254 8.29 8.22 -18.04
N ASP A 255 9.50 8.15 -17.47
CA ASP A 255 10.48 9.24 -17.53
C ASP A 255 10.89 9.55 -18.99
N ALA A 256 10.92 8.55 -19.86
CA ALA A 256 11.20 8.74 -21.29
C ALA A 256 10.10 9.53 -22.02
N VAL A 257 8.84 9.36 -21.61
CA VAL A 257 7.70 10.09 -22.19
C VAL A 257 7.71 11.55 -21.72
N GLU A 258 7.87 11.80 -20.41
CA GLU A 258 7.95 13.17 -19.88
C GLU A 258 9.10 13.97 -20.52
N HIS A 259 10.27 13.35 -20.69
CA HIS A 259 11.42 14.00 -21.32
C HIS A 259 11.18 14.36 -22.80
N CYS A 260 10.37 13.58 -23.53
CA CYS A 260 9.98 13.90 -24.89
C CYS A 260 8.96 15.04 -24.96
N GLU A 261 8.07 15.16 -23.99
CA GLU A 261 7.06 16.23 -23.94
C GLU A 261 7.65 17.59 -23.55
N GLU A 262 8.71 17.64 -22.74
CA GLU A 262 9.42 18.88 -22.38
C GLU A 262 10.25 19.49 -23.53
N LEU A 263 10.50 18.73 -24.60
CA LEU A 263 11.33 19.14 -25.75
C LEU A 263 10.50 19.65 -26.95
N VAL A 264 9.18 19.75 -26.82
CA VAL A 264 8.23 20.21 -27.86
C VAL A 264 7.58 21.53 -27.44
#